data_AF-A0A3M6QDP5-F1
#
_entry.id   AF-A0A3M6QDP5-F1
#
_cell.length_a   1.000
_cell.length_b   1.000
_cell.length_c   1.000
_cell.angle_alpha   90.00
_cell.angle_beta   90.00
_cell.angle_gamma   90.00
#
_symmetry.space_group_name_H-M   'P 1'
#
loop_
_entity.id
_entity.type
_entity.pdbx_description
1 polymer ?
#
loop_
_entity_poly.entity_id
_entity_poly.type
_entity_poly.pdbx_seq_one_letter_code
_entity_poly.pdbx_strand_id
1 'polypeptide(L)'
;MGSVWFGKQLLLATLGVAVAKQAREQGAKASNIEVTNAIEALACWLAFNSNEWQGDPRLRGITKLKDSTDFQFQYVRQHHFYVSQPMRTASVQPLPALGFVESGHTRFNAFRCTQVGEDFIKAATRDWRPRNRTVTDHLVQWVLGKESQIKTATLTQALSPLEALPPRAVQLLREQLHRGGSQEPAEDTARRTATLAWVEALRVSDKSHTSWQQRPAHITEVHWHDLHAGAQLFLTREAAIALLNQMEAHLDNLSGKPVLPLRNLPHAFDVAIEKLRTHAQAFMALQAMPLGYRDEEAQRFCDQCICGPDANVLRELVLRDGLGLRLEGDNIKPGPLFLGAAAGNTIADEDDTDGDETKTHDLLLWPEGMTFRMNNLYLLNQDMHNASPARPS
;
A
#
# COMPACT_ATOMS: atom_id res chain seq x y z
N MET A 1 7.79 4.15 -2.99
CA MET A 1 6.96 4.76 -1.91
C MET A 1 5.89 3.83 -1.31
N GLY A 2 5.82 2.54 -1.67
CA GLY A 2 4.86 1.61 -1.05
C GLY A 2 3.41 2.12 -1.13
N SER A 3 2.58 1.76 -0.15
CA SER A 3 1.22 2.29 -0.01
C SER A 3 1.11 3.38 1.07
N VAL A 4 2.24 4.01 1.42
CA VAL A 4 2.27 5.06 2.46
C VAL A 4 1.66 6.35 1.93
N TRP A 5 0.73 6.93 2.67
CA TRP A 5 0.02 8.15 2.27
C TRP A 5 -0.10 9.21 3.38
N PHE A 6 0.37 8.95 4.60
CA PHE A 6 0.52 9.95 5.67
C PHE A 6 1.71 9.65 6.58
N GLY A 7 2.23 10.69 7.25
CA GLY A 7 3.51 10.63 7.95
C GLY A 7 3.51 9.73 9.19
N LYS A 8 2.39 9.64 9.93
CA LYS A 8 2.29 8.78 11.12
C LYS A 8 2.50 7.29 10.81
N GLN A 9 2.18 6.81 9.59
CA GLN A 9 2.46 5.42 9.20
C GLN A 9 3.96 5.10 9.29
N LEU A 10 4.79 6.01 8.77
CA LEU A 10 6.25 5.87 8.84
C LEU A 10 6.75 5.97 10.28
N LEU A 11 6.17 6.87 11.09
CA LEU A 11 6.53 6.99 12.51
C LEU A 11 6.25 5.71 13.27
N LEU A 12 5.02 5.18 13.19
CA LEU A 12 4.61 3.99 13.96
C LEU A 12 5.44 2.76 13.57
N ALA A 13 5.69 2.59 12.27
CA ALA A 13 6.52 1.48 11.80
C ALA A 13 7.98 1.60 12.25
N THR A 14 8.59 2.79 12.15
CA THR A 14 9.97 3.05 12.62
C THR A 14 10.07 2.89 14.15
N LEU A 15 9.09 3.43 14.89
CA LEU A 15 8.99 3.33 16.35
C LEU A 15 8.91 1.88 16.80
N GLY A 16 8.12 1.04 16.12
CA GLY A 16 8.02 -0.38 16.46
C GLY A 16 9.33 -1.14 16.26
N VAL A 17 10.10 -0.83 15.21
CA VAL A 17 11.45 -1.40 15.02
C VAL A 17 12.40 -0.98 16.15
N ALA A 18 12.38 0.31 16.54
CA ALA A 18 13.22 0.84 17.61
C ALA A 18 12.87 0.27 18.99
N VAL A 19 11.57 0.23 19.34
CA VAL A 19 11.08 -0.34 20.60
C VAL A 19 11.40 -1.84 20.67
N ALA A 20 11.23 -2.58 19.57
CA ALA A 20 11.52 -4.01 19.54
C ALA A 20 13.01 -4.29 19.79
N LYS A 21 13.90 -3.49 19.20
CA LYS A 21 15.36 -3.56 19.45
C LYS A 21 15.65 -3.37 20.95
N GLN A 22 15.20 -2.26 21.53
CA GLN A 22 15.48 -1.94 22.93
C GLN A 22 14.85 -2.94 23.92
N ALA A 23 13.64 -3.43 23.63
CA ALA A 23 13.00 -4.46 24.45
C ALA A 23 13.79 -5.79 24.42
N ARG A 24 14.32 -6.20 23.26
CA ARG A 24 15.17 -7.40 23.13
C ARG A 24 16.50 -7.23 23.86
N GLU A 25 17.11 -6.05 23.81
CA GLU A 25 18.32 -5.74 24.59
C GLU A 25 18.07 -5.85 26.11
N GLN A 26 16.82 -5.68 26.56
CA GLN A 26 16.38 -5.87 27.94
C GLN A 26 15.78 -7.27 28.22
N GLY A 27 15.95 -8.22 27.31
CA GLY A 27 15.57 -9.63 27.50
C GLY A 27 14.18 -10.03 27.00
N ALA A 28 13.43 -9.14 26.35
CA ALA A 28 12.13 -9.50 25.76
C ALA A 28 12.29 -10.45 24.55
N LYS A 29 11.35 -11.39 24.41
CA LYS A 29 11.21 -12.23 23.21
C LYS A 29 10.09 -11.70 22.34
N ALA A 30 10.35 -10.61 21.61
CA ALA A 30 9.40 -9.99 20.71
C ALA A 30 10.07 -9.61 19.36
N SER A 31 9.42 -9.97 18.27
CA SER A 31 9.82 -9.62 16.91
C SER A 31 9.43 -8.19 16.55
N ASN A 32 10.01 -7.64 15.47
CA ASN A 32 9.62 -6.29 15.01
C ASN A 32 8.14 -6.26 14.61
N ILE A 33 7.66 -7.30 13.90
CA ILE A 33 6.26 -7.40 13.49
C ILE A 33 5.32 -7.34 14.69
N GLU A 34 5.59 -8.12 15.74
CA GLU A 34 4.74 -8.18 16.94
C GLU A 34 4.67 -6.84 17.68
N VAL A 35 5.81 -6.17 17.84
CA VAL A 35 5.87 -4.87 18.52
C VAL A 35 5.23 -3.77 17.69
N THR A 36 5.51 -3.72 16.39
CA THR A 36 4.88 -2.75 15.48
C THR A 36 3.37 -2.95 15.41
N ASN A 37 2.90 -4.20 15.29
CA ASN A 37 1.46 -4.52 15.30
C ASN A 37 0.78 -4.02 16.57
N ALA A 38 1.41 -4.25 17.72
CA ALA A 38 0.87 -3.82 19.01
C ALA A 38 0.82 -2.29 19.12
N ILE A 39 1.86 -1.59 18.64
CA ILE A 39 1.90 -0.13 18.64
C ILE A 39 0.87 0.46 17.68
N GLU A 40 0.66 -0.12 16.51
CA GLU A 40 -0.37 0.32 15.55
C GLU A 40 -1.78 0.13 16.12
N ALA A 41 -2.07 -1.03 16.70
CA ALA A 41 -3.34 -1.29 17.40
C ALA A 41 -3.59 -0.28 18.52
N LEU A 42 -2.56 -0.03 19.34
CA LEU A 42 -2.63 0.95 20.42
C LEU A 42 -2.88 2.37 19.89
N ALA A 43 -2.17 2.77 18.83
CA ALA A 43 -2.34 4.07 18.20
C ALA A 43 -3.76 4.27 17.66
N CYS A 44 -4.32 3.28 16.96
CA CYS A 44 -5.70 3.30 16.47
C CYS A 44 -6.71 3.35 17.62
N TRP A 45 -6.53 2.52 18.65
CA TRP A 45 -7.44 2.51 19.79
C TRP A 45 -7.43 3.83 20.55
N LEU A 46 -6.26 4.43 20.78
CA LEU A 46 -6.15 5.74 21.41
C LEU A 46 -6.85 6.82 20.59
N ALA A 47 -6.70 6.78 19.26
CA ALA A 47 -7.36 7.70 18.34
C ALA A 47 -8.88 7.54 18.36
N PHE A 48 -9.39 6.30 18.26
CA PHE A 48 -10.82 6.01 18.33
C PHE A 48 -11.44 6.46 19.66
N ASN A 49 -10.76 6.22 20.78
CA ASN A 49 -11.21 6.70 22.08
C ASN A 49 -11.27 8.24 22.15
N SER A 50 -10.41 8.95 21.42
CA SER A 50 -10.36 10.41 21.41
C SER A 50 -11.29 11.08 20.39
N ASN A 51 -11.81 10.32 19.42
CA ASN A 51 -12.70 10.80 18.36
C ASN A 51 -14.11 10.21 18.42
N GLU A 52 -14.51 9.67 19.58
CA GLU A 52 -15.85 9.09 19.81
C GLU A 52 -16.18 7.89 18.88
N TRP A 53 -15.15 7.11 18.51
CA TRP A 53 -15.30 5.96 17.60
C TRP A 53 -15.81 6.32 16.22
N GLN A 54 -15.55 7.55 15.75
CA GLN A 54 -15.82 7.93 14.37
C GLN A 54 -14.82 7.23 13.44
N GLY A 55 -15.33 6.70 12.32
CA GLY A 55 -14.50 6.15 11.26
C GLY A 55 -13.62 7.23 10.62
N ASP A 56 -12.39 6.86 10.28
CA ASP A 56 -11.45 7.73 9.57
C ASP A 56 -10.52 6.86 8.71
N PRO A 57 -10.21 7.25 7.46
CA PRO A 57 -9.34 6.46 6.58
C PRO A 57 -7.94 6.14 7.15
N ARG A 58 -7.44 6.95 8.10
CA ARG A 58 -6.16 6.73 8.81
C ARG A 58 -6.25 5.69 9.91
N LEU A 59 -7.46 5.34 10.35
CA LEU A 59 -7.71 4.40 11.44
C LEU A 59 -8.15 3.05 10.88
N ARG A 60 -7.80 1.98 11.61
CA ARG A 60 -8.05 0.59 11.20
C ARG A 60 -8.56 -0.23 12.37
N GLY A 61 -9.45 -1.19 12.09
CA GLY A 61 -9.88 -2.20 13.06
C GLY A 61 -10.95 -1.71 14.04
N ILE A 62 -11.86 -0.84 13.59
CA ILE A 62 -12.90 -0.25 14.45
C ILE A 62 -13.74 -1.31 15.17
N THR A 63 -14.20 -2.34 14.48
CA THR A 63 -15.00 -3.46 14.99
C THR A 63 -14.25 -4.26 16.03
N LYS A 64 -12.98 -4.62 15.79
CA LYS A 64 -12.17 -5.39 16.76
C LYS A 64 -11.74 -4.55 17.97
N LEU A 65 -11.39 -3.28 17.76
CA LEU A 65 -10.87 -2.43 18.82
C LEU A 65 -11.96 -1.89 19.75
N LYS A 66 -13.21 -1.75 19.29
CA LYS A 66 -14.34 -1.19 20.07
C LYS A 66 -14.63 -1.95 21.34
N ASP A 67 -14.60 -3.27 21.25
CA ASP A 67 -14.91 -4.16 22.37
C ASP A 67 -13.66 -4.61 23.15
N SER A 68 -12.47 -4.17 22.71
CA SER A 68 -11.20 -4.51 23.36
C SER A 68 -10.98 -3.68 24.63
N THR A 69 -10.89 -4.37 25.77
CA THR A 69 -10.70 -3.73 27.09
C THR A 69 -9.30 -3.93 27.67
N ASP A 70 -8.57 -4.96 27.24
CA ASP A 70 -7.22 -5.27 27.70
C ASP A 70 -6.18 -5.01 26.60
N PHE A 71 -5.30 -4.04 26.87
CA PHE A 71 -4.18 -3.69 26.00
C PHE A 71 -2.82 -4.05 26.61
N GLN A 72 -2.74 -5.09 27.45
CA GLN A 72 -1.45 -5.67 27.80
C GLN A 72 -0.75 -6.22 26.55
N PHE A 73 0.55 -5.95 26.42
CA PHE A 73 1.33 -6.29 25.23
C PHE A 73 1.20 -7.76 24.78
N GLN A 74 1.09 -8.70 25.74
CA GLN A 74 0.96 -10.13 25.45
C GLN A 74 -0.26 -10.50 24.59
N TYR A 75 -1.34 -9.70 24.66
CA TYR A 75 -2.55 -9.89 23.87
C TYR A 75 -2.48 -9.10 22.56
N VAL A 76 -2.10 -7.81 22.65
CA VAL A 76 -2.09 -6.90 21.48
C VAL A 76 -1.06 -7.29 20.42
N ARG A 77 0.01 -8.02 20.81
CA ARG A 77 1.04 -8.49 19.87
C ARG A 77 0.55 -9.54 18.87
N GLN A 78 -0.61 -10.15 19.09
CA GLN A 78 -1.12 -11.24 18.25
C GLN A 78 -1.52 -10.73 16.86
N HIS A 79 -1.24 -11.55 15.83
CA HIS A 79 -1.44 -11.18 14.42
C HIS A 79 -2.88 -10.72 14.12
N HIS A 80 -3.88 -11.37 14.73
CA HIS A 80 -5.30 -11.12 14.47
C HIS A 80 -5.96 -10.15 15.47
N PHE A 81 -5.17 -9.43 16.29
CA PHE A 81 -5.72 -8.64 17.38
C PHE A 81 -6.62 -7.48 16.90
N TYR A 82 -6.22 -6.75 15.86
CA TYR A 82 -7.00 -5.58 15.40
C TYR A 82 -7.33 -5.56 13.91
N VAL A 83 -6.44 -6.07 13.03
CA VAL A 83 -6.71 -6.20 11.58
C VAL A 83 -5.90 -7.32 10.94
N SER A 84 -6.38 -7.80 9.80
CA SER A 84 -5.66 -8.75 8.93
C SER A 84 -4.54 -8.07 8.12
N GLN A 85 -4.73 -6.81 7.73
CA GLN A 85 -3.73 -5.98 7.04
C GLN A 85 -3.30 -4.74 7.85
N PRO A 86 -2.23 -4.87 8.63
CA PRO A 86 -1.69 -3.77 9.43
C PRO A 86 -1.02 -2.68 8.59
N MET A 87 -0.87 -1.48 9.16
CA MET A 87 -0.34 -0.32 8.43
C MET A 87 1.12 -0.54 7.99
N ARG A 88 1.92 -1.26 8.79
CA ARG A 88 3.33 -1.58 8.48
C ARG A 88 3.54 -2.18 7.09
N THR A 89 2.54 -2.88 6.54
CA THR A 89 2.65 -3.53 5.22
C THR A 89 2.91 -2.48 4.14
N ALA A 90 2.31 -1.30 4.26
CA ALA A 90 2.55 -0.17 3.38
C ALA A 90 4.00 0.37 3.48
N SER A 91 4.63 0.23 4.66
CA SER A 91 5.92 0.81 5.01
C SER A 91 7.13 -0.11 4.74
N VAL A 92 6.93 -1.35 4.30
CA VAL A 92 8.03 -2.32 4.04
C VAL A 92 9.06 -1.78 3.06
N GLN A 93 8.64 -1.24 1.92
CA GLN A 93 9.56 -0.65 0.94
C GLN A 93 10.00 0.78 1.33
N PRO A 94 9.10 1.68 1.79
CA PRO A 94 9.49 3.05 2.14
C PRO A 94 10.53 3.20 3.24
N LEU A 95 10.47 2.40 4.32
CA LEU A 95 11.39 2.58 5.44
C LEU A 95 12.88 2.48 5.04
N PRO A 96 13.33 1.43 4.34
CA PRO A 96 14.71 1.36 3.89
C PRO A 96 15.02 2.36 2.77
N ALA A 97 14.09 2.58 1.85
CA ALA A 97 14.25 3.57 0.78
C ALA A 97 14.44 4.99 1.31
N LEU A 98 13.83 5.33 2.45
CA LEU A 98 14.00 6.64 3.12
C LEU A 98 15.10 6.63 4.18
N GLY A 99 15.85 5.54 4.31
CA GLY A 99 16.96 5.43 5.25
C GLY A 99 16.58 5.41 6.72
N PHE A 100 15.30 5.24 7.08
CA PHE A 100 14.87 5.12 8.48
C PHE A 100 15.27 3.78 9.10
N VAL A 101 15.41 2.74 8.27
CA VAL A 101 15.93 1.44 8.67
C VAL A 101 16.98 0.93 7.69
N GLU A 102 17.92 0.14 8.18
CA GLU A 102 18.77 -0.70 7.33
C GLU A 102 17.98 -1.95 6.92
N SER A 103 18.03 -2.30 5.63
CA SER A 103 17.56 -3.57 5.11
C SER A 103 18.75 -4.44 4.74
N GLY A 104 19.19 -5.32 5.63
CA GLY A 104 20.02 -6.46 5.22
C GLY A 104 19.23 -7.46 4.35
N HIS A 105 17.89 -7.46 4.47
CA HIS A 105 16.95 -8.32 3.74
C HIS A 105 15.60 -7.61 3.54
N THR A 106 14.77 -8.12 2.61
CA THR A 106 13.44 -7.58 2.24
C THR A 106 12.33 -7.81 3.28
N ARG A 107 12.63 -8.49 4.41
CA ARG A 107 11.64 -8.86 5.43
C ARG A 107 11.65 -7.86 6.59
N PHE A 108 10.46 -7.42 7.02
CA PHE A 108 10.27 -6.44 8.10
C PHE A 108 10.97 -6.84 9.43
N ASN A 109 10.98 -8.13 9.77
CA ASN A 109 11.67 -8.63 10.97
C ASN A 109 13.20 -8.51 10.93
N ALA A 110 13.79 -8.27 9.75
CA ALA A 110 15.22 -8.05 9.60
C ALA A 110 15.62 -6.57 9.70
N PHE A 111 14.64 -5.65 9.77
CA PHE A 111 14.92 -4.21 9.82
C PHE A 111 15.65 -3.82 11.11
N ARG A 112 16.61 -2.91 10.95
CA ARG A 112 17.34 -2.27 12.06
C ARG A 112 17.18 -0.77 11.94
N CYS A 113 16.74 -0.11 13.02
CA CYS A 113 16.59 1.34 13.01
C CYS A 113 17.96 2.01 12.80
N THR A 114 18.03 2.97 11.88
CA THR A 114 19.24 3.79 11.67
C THR A 114 19.24 4.99 12.61
N GLN A 115 20.34 5.74 12.63
CA GLN A 115 20.39 7.03 13.34
C GLN A 115 19.34 8.02 12.81
N VAL A 116 19.12 8.04 11.49
CA VAL A 116 18.09 8.88 10.85
C VAL A 116 16.69 8.50 11.34
N GLY A 117 16.42 7.19 11.45
CA GLY A 117 15.16 6.68 12.02
C GLY A 117 14.98 7.07 13.49
N GLU A 118 16.04 6.95 14.30
CA GLU A 118 16.00 7.38 15.71
C GLU A 118 15.77 8.89 15.85
N ASP A 119 16.42 9.70 15.02
CA ASP A 119 16.27 11.16 15.04
C ASP A 119 14.87 11.58 14.59
N PHE A 120 14.28 10.87 13.62
CA PHE A 120 12.90 11.06 13.21
C PHE A 120 11.91 10.73 14.34
N ILE A 121 12.09 9.60 15.04
CA ILE A 121 11.29 9.25 16.23
C ILE A 121 11.43 10.34 17.29
N LYS A 122 12.66 10.72 17.65
CA LYS A 122 12.95 11.74 18.67
C LYS A 122 12.28 13.07 18.31
N ALA A 123 12.35 13.50 17.05
CA ALA A 123 11.69 14.71 16.59
C ALA A 123 10.16 14.62 16.67
N ALA A 124 9.59 13.47 16.31
CA ALA A 124 8.14 13.27 16.28
C ALA A 124 7.52 13.11 17.67
N THR A 125 8.28 12.62 18.65
CA THR A 125 7.81 12.39 20.02
C THR A 125 8.47 13.30 21.05
N ARG A 126 9.17 14.36 20.62
CA ARG A 126 10.01 15.20 21.48
C ARG A 126 9.23 15.81 22.64
N ASP A 127 8.03 16.27 22.37
CA ASP A 127 7.26 17.09 23.32
C ASP A 127 6.36 16.23 24.23
N TRP A 128 6.35 14.91 24.02
CA TRP A 128 5.51 13.97 24.74
C TRP A 128 6.33 13.15 25.75
N ARG A 129 5.96 13.24 27.03
CA ARG A 129 6.63 12.55 28.14
C ARG A 129 5.67 11.76 29.03
N PRO A 130 5.12 10.63 28.54
CA PRO A 130 4.29 9.77 29.38
C PRO A 130 5.09 9.32 30.61
N ARG A 131 4.58 9.63 31.81
CA ARG A 131 5.22 9.35 33.11
C ARG A 131 6.68 9.82 33.20
N ASN A 132 6.99 10.99 32.65
CA ASN A 132 8.34 11.59 32.63
C ASN A 132 9.40 10.75 31.89
N ARG A 133 8.99 9.87 30.98
CA ARG A 133 9.86 9.07 30.11
C ARG A 133 9.72 9.50 28.66
N THR A 134 10.68 9.14 27.80
CA THR A 134 10.44 9.23 26.36
C THR A 134 9.32 8.27 25.95
N VAL A 135 8.64 8.56 24.83
CA VAL A 135 7.61 7.65 24.30
C VAL A 135 8.19 6.26 24.02
N THR A 136 9.40 6.19 23.47
CA THR A 136 10.12 4.92 23.24
C THR A 136 10.32 4.16 24.54
N ASP A 137 10.87 4.78 25.59
CA ASP A 137 11.12 4.11 26.87
C ASP A 137 9.81 3.64 27.52
N HIS A 138 8.75 4.44 27.44
CA HIS A 138 7.44 4.08 27.96
C HIS A 138 6.87 2.84 27.26
N LEU A 139 6.97 2.79 25.92
CA LEU A 139 6.56 1.63 25.14
C LEU A 139 7.44 0.40 25.41
N VAL A 140 8.74 0.57 25.65
CA VAL A 140 9.62 -0.53 26.07
C VAL A 140 9.16 -1.10 27.41
N GLN A 141 8.84 -0.27 28.41
CA GLN A 141 8.29 -0.76 29.68
C GLN A 141 6.95 -1.50 29.49
N TRP A 142 6.10 -1.03 28.58
CA TRP A 142 4.85 -1.71 28.24
C TRP A 142 5.09 -3.08 27.57
N VAL A 143 6.01 -3.17 26.60
CA VAL A 143 6.42 -4.43 25.96
C VAL A 143 7.01 -5.43 26.97
N LEU A 144 7.73 -4.93 27.97
CA LEU A 144 8.29 -5.73 29.06
C LEU A 144 7.24 -6.14 30.12
N GLY A 145 5.98 -5.71 29.99
CA GLY A 145 4.92 -5.96 30.97
C GLY A 145 5.07 -5.19 32.29
N LYS A 146 5.93 -4.18 32.33
CA LYS A 146 6.23 -3.35 33.51
C LYS A 146 5.36 -2.10 33.59
N GLU A 147 4.66 -1.76 32.51
CA GLU A 147 3.77 -0.60 32.43
C GLU A 147 2.41 -1.04 31.89
N SER A 148 1.33 -0.62 32.58
CA SER A 148 -0.05 -0.88 32.17
C SER A 148 -0.83 0.41 31.87
N GLN A 149 -0.30 1.58 32.26
CA GLN A 149 -0.91 2.87 32.02
C GLN A 149 -0.55 3.39 30.63
N ILE A 150 -1.31 2.93 29.64
CA ILE A 150 -1.15 3.31 28.23
C ILE A 150 -2.27 4.22 27.71
N LYS A 151 -3.44 4.25 28.37
CA LYS A 151 -4.53 5.17 28.04
C LYS A 151 -4.26 6.55 28.65
N THR A 152 -3.45 7.36 27.99
CA THR A 152 -3.11 8.72 28.45
C THR A 152 -3.19 9.71 27.31
N ALA A 153 -3.61 10.95 27.59
CA ALA A 153 -3.68 12.02 26.59
C ALA A 153 -2.32 12.25 25.90
N THR A 154 -1.23 12.23 26.67
CA THR A 154 0.14 12.37 26.14
C THR A 154 0.50 11.27 25.15
N LEU A 155 0.12 10.02 25.40
CA LEU A 155 0.39 8.93 24.48
C LEU A 155 -0.54 8.98 23.26
N THR A 156 -1.80 9.39 23.43
CA THR A 156 -2.72 9.66 22.31
C THR A 156 -2.13 10.70 21.36
N GLN A 157 -1.67 11.85 21.88
CA GLN A 157 -1.06 12.91 21.07
C GLN A 157 0.23 12.45 20.37
N ALA A 158 1.02 11.59 21.01
CA ALA A 158 2.23 11.04 20.43
C ALA A 158 1.97 10.03 19.30
N LEU A 159 0.95 9.17 19.43
CA LEU A 159 0.79 7.99 18.57
C LEU A 159 -0.39 8.08 17.59
N SER A 160 -1.45 8.82 17.91
CA SER A 160 -2.68 8.85 17.11
C SER A 160 -2.39 9.15 15.63
N PRO A 161 -2.90 8.34 14.68
CA PRO A 161 -2.82 8.61 13.25
C PRO A 161 -3.52 9.92 12.83
N LEU A 162 -4.45 10.41 13.66
CA LEU A 162 -5.19 11.66 13.42
C LEU A 162 -4.37 12.91 13.77
N GLU A 163 -3.28 12.75 14.53
CA GLU A 163 -2.44 13.86 14.95
C GLU A 163 -1.37 14.14 13.89
N ALA A 164 -1.20 15.43 13.56
CA ALA A 164 -0.15 15.86 12.65
C ALA A 164 1.25 15.55 13.21
N LEU A 165 2.21 15.31 12.30
CA LEU A 165 3.62 15.25 12.70
C LEU A 165 4.09 16.64 13.14
N PRO A 166 4.91 16.75 14.22
CA PRO A 166 5.53 18.01 14.59
C PRO A 166 6.41 18.58 13.46
N PRO A 167 6.56 19.91 13.33
CA PRO A 167 7.28 20.55 12.23
C PRO A 167 8.70 20.01 12.00
N ARG A 168 9.43 19.70 13.08
CA ARG A 168 10.79 19.13 12.97
C ARG A 168 10.78 17.72 12.37
N ALA A 169 9.79 16.90 12.69
CA ALA A 169 9.64 15.57 12.11
C ALA A 169 9.24 15.66 10.63
N VAL A 170 8.34 16.59 10.27
CA VAL A 170 7.98 16.88 8.88
C VAL A 170 9.22 17.30 8.08
N GLN A 171 10.07 18.17 8.64
CA GLN A 171 11.31 18.58 7.99
C GLN A 171 12.23 17.38 7.71
N LEU A 172 12.47 16.52 8.71
CA LEU A 172 13.29 15.32 8.54
C LEU A 172 12.71 14.36 7.49
N LEU A 173 11.39 14.16 7.50
CA LEU A 173 10.71 13.35 6.50
C LEU A 173 10.90 13.93 5.09
N ARG A 174 10.73 15.24 4.92
CA ARG A 174 10.95 15.94 3.65
C ARG A 174 12.40 15.80 3.17
N GLU A 175 13.37 15.95 4.08
CA GLU A 175 14.78 15.75 3.77
C GLU A 175 15.05 14.32 3.28
N GLN A 176 14.52 13.30 3.95
CA GLN A 176 14.69 11.90 3.50
C GLN A 176 13.98 11.59 2.19
N LEU A 177 12.82 12.20 1.95
CA LEU A 177 12.11 12.10 0.67
C LEU A 177 12.96 12.61 -0.51
N HIS A 178 13.81 13.63 -0.30
CA HIS A 178 14.72 14.14 -1.33
C HIS A 178 16.05 13.41 -1.38
N ARG A 179 16.56 12.94 -0.24
CA ARG A 179 17.90 12.34 -0.13
C ARG A 179 17.91 10.84 -0.40
N GLY A 180 16.87 10.13 0.01
CA GLY A 180 16.85 8.68 0.05
C GLY A 180 17.75 8.07 1.11
N GLY A 181 17.68 6.74 1.22
CA GLY A 181 18.54 5.92 2.06
C GLY A 181 19.93 5.72 1.42
N SER A 182 20.90 5.30 2.23
CA SER A 182 22.30 5.14 1.78
C SER A 182 22.50 4.07 0.70
N GLN A 183 21.56 3.14 0.56
CA GLN A 183 21.61 2.04 -0.42
C GLN A 183 20.68 2.27 -1.62
N GLU A 184 20.00 3.42 -1.68
CA GLU A 184 19.06 3.69 -2.76
C GLU A 184 19.78 4.19 -4.02
N PRO A 185 19.47 3.66 -5.21
CA PRO A 185 20.03 4.15 -6.46
C PRO A 185 19.76 5.65 -6.65
N ALA A 186 20.75 6.38 -7.15
CA ALA A 186 20.61 7.83 -7.41
C ALA A 186 19.46 8.15 -8.37
N GLU A 187 19.20 7.24 -9.32
CA GLU A 187 18.08 7.36 -10.26
C GLU A 187 16.71 7.30 -9.55
N ASP A 188 16.52 6.39 -8.61
CA ASP A 188 15.27 6.26 -7.85
C ASP A 188 15.01 7.51 -6.99
N THR A 189 16.07 8.02 -6.36
CA THR A 189 16.02 9.29 -5.61
C THR A 189 15.66 10.47 -6.53
N ALA A 190 16.24 10.55 -7.71
CA ALA A 190 15.94 11.61 -8.69
C ALA A 190 14.50 11.51 -9.20
N ARG A 191 14.04 10.31 -9.55
CA ARG A 191 12.65 10.03 -9.96
C ARG A 191 11.67 10.43 -8.86
N ARG A 192 11.90 10.00 -7.61
CA ARG A 192 11.05 10.37 -6.47
C ARG A 192 11.04 11.88 -6.23
N THR A 193 12.20 12.55 -6.28
CA THR A 193 12.30 14.00 -6.10
C THR A 193 11.53 14.77 -7.19
N ALA A 194 11.64 14.34 -8.44
CA ALA A 194 10.88 14.89 -9.55
C ALA A 194 9.36 14.73 -9.35
N THR A 195 8.93 13.55 -8.88
CA THR A 195 7.53 13.29 -8.55
C THR A 195 7.03 14.13 -7.38
N LEU A 196 7.85 14.31 -6.35
CA LEU A 196 7.54 15.19 -5.21
C LEU A 196 7.33 16.63 -5.66
N ALA A 197 8.22 17.15 -6.52
CA ALA A 197 8.07 18.48 -7.09
C ALA A 197 6.78 18.60 -7.92
N TRP A 198 6.42 17.56 -8.68
CA TRP A 198 5.16 17.53 -9.42
C TRP A 198 3.93 17.57 -8.50
N VAL A 199 3.85 16.71 -7.48
CA VAL A 199 2.68 16.72 -6.58
C VAL A 199 2.59 17.99 -5.74
N GLU A 200 3.72 18.64 -5.44
CA GLU A 200 3.75 19.95 -4.79
C GLU A 200 3.22 21.05 -5.72
N ALA A 201 3.61 21.04 -7.00
CA ALA A 201 3.06 21.96 -7.98
C ALA A 201 1.54 21.78 -8.15
N LEU A 202 1.04 20.54 -8.13
CA LEU A 202 -0.41 20.27 -8.15
C LEU A 202 -1.11 20.83 -6.91
N ARG A 203 -0.53 20.62 -5.72
CA ARG A 203 -1.07 21.14 -4.44
C ARG A 203 -1.20 22.67 -4.45
N VAL A 204 -0.24 23.38 -5.05
CA VAL A 204 -0.23 24.84 -5.10
C VAL A 204 -1.10 25.42 -6.23
N SER A 205 -1.20 24.72 -7.37
CA SER A 205 -1.81 25.28 -8.58
C SER A 205 -3.32 25.08 -8.72
N ASP A 206 -3.96 24.31 -7.83
CA ASP A 206 -5.40 23.96 -7.84
C ASP A 206 -5.90 23.37 -9.19
N LYS A 207 -4.97 22.96 -10.05
CA LYS A 207 -5.28 22.32 -11.33
C LYS A 207 -5.48 20.83 -11.09
N SER A 208 -6.74 20.41 -11.15
CA SER A 208 -7.18 19.07 -10.79
C SER A 208 -7.05 18.02 -11.89
N HIS A 209 -6.60 18.38 -13.10
CA HIS A 209 -6.55 17.45 -14.23
C HIS A 209 -5.15 17.29 -14.82
N THR A 210 -4.74 16.02 -14.96
CA THR A 210 -3.49 15.62 -15.60
C THR A 210 -3.79 14.56 -16.65
N SER A 211 -3.09 14.59 -17.79
CA SER A 211 -3.31 13.65 -18.90
C SER A 211 -1.99 13.16 -19.48
N TRP A 212 -1.99 11.98 -20.12
CA TRP A 212 -0.79 11.40 -20.73
C TRP A 212 -0.17 12.28 -21.84
N GLN A 213 -0.99 13.14 -22.46
CA GLN A 213 -0.56 14.09 -23.49
C GLN A 213 0.19 15.30 -22.91
N GLN A 214 0.06 15.57 -21.60
CA GLN A 214 0.65 16.74 -20.95
C GLN A 214 1.65 16.29 -19.88
N ARG A 215 2.91 16.13 -20.29
CA ARG A 215 4.00 15.82 -19.37
C ARG A 215 4.21 16.97 -18.37
N PRO A 216 4.26 16.69 -17.05
CA PRO A 216 4.63 17.69 -16.05
C PRO A 216 6.07 18.20 -16.24
N ALA A 217 6.29 19.50 -16.01
CA ALA A 217 7.60 20.14 -16.22
C ALA A 217 8.73 19.49 -15.41
N HIS A 218 8.41 18.97 -14.22
CA HIS A 218 9.37 18.37 -13.29
C HIS A 218 9.78 16.94 -13.67
N ILE A 219 8.98 16.23 -14.48
CA ILE A 219 9.21 14.82 -14.83
C ILE A 219 9.95 14.75 -16.15
N THR A 220 11.09 14.05 -16.21
CA THR A 220 11.84 13.88 -17.47
C THR A 220 11.04 13.08 -18.51
N GLU A 221 11.40 13.18 -19.79
CA GLU A 221 10.72 12.42 -20.85
C GLU A 221 10.82 10.90 -20.64
N VAL A 222 12.02 10.42 -20.28
CA VAL A 222 12.26 9.01 -19.94
C VAL A 222 11.38 8.54 -18.78
N HIS A 223 11.31 9.33 -17.70
CA HIS A 223 10.50 8.96 -16.54
C HIS A 223 9.00 9.03 -16.86
N TRP A 224 8.55 10.00 -17.66
CA TRP A 224 7.16 10.10 -18.09
C TRP A 224 6.74 8.91 -18.96
N HIS A 225 7.63 8.49 -19.87
CA HIS A 225 7.45 7.30 -20.68
C HIS A 225 7.32 6.04 -19.82
N ASP A 226 8.22 5.85 -18.85
CA ASP A 226 8.17 4.71 -17.92
C ASP A 226 6.86 4.71 -17.11
N LEU A 227 6.39 5.87 -16.63
CA LEU A 227 5.11 5.98 -15.92
C LEU A 227 3.94 5.56 -16.81
N HIS A 228 3.93 5.98 -18.07
CA HIS A 228 2.87 5.63 -19.03
C HIS A 228 2.90 4.14 -19.39
N ALA A 229 4.09 3.58 -19.64
CA ALA A 229 4.25 2.16 -19.90
C ALA A 229 3.78 1.33 -18.69
N GLY A 230 4.20 1.72 -17.49
CA GLY A 230 3.71 1.11 -16.25
C GLY A 230 2.19 1.15 -16.14
N ALA A 231 1.56 2.29 -16.44
CA ALA A 231 0.10 2.43 -16.42
C ALA A 231 -0.62 1.48 -17.39
N GLN A 232 -0.14 1.37 -18.64
CA GLN A 232 -0.73 0.43 -19.60
C GLN A 232 -0.55 -1.03 -19.19
N LEU A 233 0.58 -1.38 -18.56
CA LEU A 233 0.80 -2.71 -18.01
C LEU A 233 -0.17 -3.02 -16.86
N PHE A 234 -0.42 -2.06 -15.96
CA PHE A 234 -1.44 -2.21 -14.91
C PHE A 234 -2.83 -2.40 -15.51
N LEU A 235 -3.23 -1.57 -16.48
CA LEU A 235 -4.53 -1.73 -17.16
C LEU A 235 -4.66 -3.09 -17.86
N THR A 236 -3.58 -3.58 -18.48
CA THR A 236 -3.53 -4.92 -19.08
C THR A 236 -3.75 -6.01 -18.02
N ARG A 237 -3.06 -5.90 -16.88
CA ARG A 237 -3.22 -6.85 -15.76
C ARG A 237 -4.66 -6.84 -15.22
N GLU A 238 -5.23 -5.67 -14.97
CA GLU A 238 -6.60 -5.55 -14.47
C GLU A 238 -7.62 -6.11 -15.47
N ALA A 239 -7.43 -5.86 -16.77
CA ALA A 239 -8.27 -6.45 -17.81
C ALA A 239 -8.17 -7.99 -17.86
N ALA A 240 -6.98 -8.55 -17.64
CA ALA A 240 -6.77 -9.99 -17.58
C ALA A 240 -7.47 -10.63 -16.37
N ILE A 241 -7.35 -10.01 -15.19
CA ILE A 241 -8.03 -10.47 -13.96
C ILE A 241 -9.55 -10.38 -14.14
N ALA A 242 -10.05 -9.26 -14.67
CA ALA A 242 -11.48 -9.10 -14.93
C ALA A 242 -12.02 -10.17 -15.90
N LEU A 243 -11.25 -10.53 -16.92
CA LEU A 243 -11.60 -11.60 -17.86
C LEU A 243 -11.62 -12.97 -17.17
N LEU A 244 -10.63 -13.29 -16.32
CA LEU A 244 -10.62 -14.52 -15.52
C LEU A 244 -11.85 -14.59 -14.59
N ASN A 245 -12.18 -13.51 -13.89
CA ASN A 245 -13.35 -13.44 -13.03
C ASN A 245 -14.65 -13.60 -13.82
N GLN A 246 -14.73 -13.03 -15.03
CA GLN A 246 -15.88 -13.21 -15.91
C GLN A 246 -16.01 -14.67 -16.37
N MET A 247 -14.90 -15.37 -16.60
CA MET A 247 -14.89 -16.80 -16.94
C MET A 247 -15.34 -17.66 -15.76
N GLU A 248 -14.91 -17.35 -14.53
CA GLU A 248 -15.39 -18.03 -13.32
C GLU A 248 -16.89 -17.85 -13.11
N ALA A 249 -17.38 -16.61 -13.20
CA ALA A 249 -18.81 -16.31 -13.11
C ALA A 249 -19.62 -17.00 -14.22
N HIS A 250 -19.07 -17.11 -15.44
CA HIS A 250 -19.72 -17.84 -16.51
C HIS A 250 -19.84 -19.34 -16.19
N LEU A 251 -18.76 -19.97 -15.71
CA LEU A 251 -18.75 -21.39 -15.36
C LEU A 251 -19.72 -21.74 -14.23
N ASP A 252 -19.86 -20.86 -13.24
CA ASP A 252 -20.79 -21.02 -12.12
C ASP A 252 -22.26 -21.01 -12.55
N ASN A 253 -22.58 -20.22 -13.59
CA ASN A 253 -23.91 -20.13 -14.17
C ASN A 253 -24.29 -21.27 -15.13
N LEU A 254 -23.37 -22.22 -15.40
CA LEU A 254 -23.66 -23.36 -16.26
C LEU A 254 -24.45 -24.44 -15.51
N SER A 255 -25.68 -24.71 -15.96
CA SER A 255 -26.47 -25.86 -15.50
C SER A 255 -25.80 -27.19 -15.88
N GLY A 256 -25.09 -27.82 -14.96
CA GLY A 256 -24.48 -29.14 -15.16
C GLY A 256 -23.00 -29.19 -14.81
N LYS A 257 -22.18 -29.81 -15.67
CA LYS A 257 -20.72 -29.87 -15.45
C LYS A 257 -20.10 -28.53 -15.91
N PRO A 258 -19.44 -27.77 -15.02
CA PRO A 258 -18.84 -26.48 -15.36
C PRO A 258 -17.61 -26.70 -16.24
N VAL A 259 -17.82 -26.64 -17.55
CA VAL A 259 -16.78 -26.85 -18.56
C VAL A 259 -16.95 -25.81 -19.67
N LEU A 260 -15.90 -25.02 -19.91
CA LEU A 260 -15.85 -24.05 -20.99
C LEU A 260 -14.90 -24.56 -22.09
N PRO A 261 -15.41 -24.97 -23.27
CA PRO A 261 -14.58 -25.43 -24.37
C PRO A 261 -13.93 -24.26 -25.13
N LEU A 262 -12.60 -24.24 -25.24
CA LEU A 262 -11.84 -23.19 -25.94
C LEU A 262 -12.17 -23.08 -27.43
N ARG A 263 -12.67 -24.15 -28.04
CA ARG A 263 -13.10 -24.20 -29.45
C ARG A 263 -14.42 -23.47 -29.73
N ASN A 264 -15.20 -23.14 -28.71
CA ASN A 264 -16.50 -22.49 -28.85
C ASN A 264 -16.68 -21.49 -27.71
N LEU A 265 -16.04 -20.34 -27.86
CA LEU A 265 -16.08 -19.28 -26.85
C LEU A 265 -17.40 -18.49 -26.93
N PRO A 266 -18.06 -18.24 -25.79
CA PRO A 266 -19.19 -17.33 -25.72
C PRO A 266 -18.81 -15.90 -26.14
N HIS A 267 -19.68 -15.28 -26.95
CA HIS A 267 -19.56 -13.86 -27.32
C HIS A 267 -19.56 -12.88 -26.14
N ALA A 268 -19.95 -13.34 -24.95
CA ALA A 268 -19.87 -12.55 -23.73
C ALA A 268 -18.43 -12.12 -23.39
N PHE A 269 -17.40 -12.83 -23.87
CA PHE A 269 -16.00 -12.53 -23.59
C PHE A 269 -15.37 -11.55 -24.59
N ASP A 270 -15.99 -11.34 -25.75
CA ASP A 270 -15.42 -10.57 -26.87
C ASP A 270 -14.98 -9.16 -26.41
N VAL A 271 -15.84 -8.46 -25.66
CA VAL A 271 -15.53 -7.11 -25.15
C VAL A 271 -14.36 -7.10 -24.16
N ALA A 272 -14.28 -8.09 -23.28
CA ALA A 272 -13.21 -8.17 -22.29
C ALA A 272 -11.86 -8.55 -22.92
N ILE A 273 -11.89 -9.45 -23.90
CA ILE A 273 -10.72 -9.84 -24.69
C ILE A 273 -10.19 -8.64 -25.50
N GLU A 274 -11.08 -7.91 -26.19
CA GLU A 274 -10.69 -6.72 -26.95
C GLU A 274 -10.14 -5.61 -26.04
N LYS A 275 -10.73 -5.42 -24.85
CA LYS A 275 -10.18 -4.48 -23.86
C LYS A 275 -8.77 -4.88 -23.40
N LEU A 276 -8.55 -6.17 -23.09
CA LEU A 276 -7.24 -6.70 -22.74
C LEU A 276 -6.21 -6.46 -23.86
N ARG A 277 -6.57 -6.80 -25.10
CA ARG A 277 -5.73 -6.57 -26.30
C ARG A 277 -5.38 -5.10 -26.48
N THR A 278 -6.36 -4.21 -26.32
CA THR A 278 -6.16 -2.77 -26.49
C THR A 278 -5.09 -2.24 -25.54
N HIS A 279 -5.16 -2.59 -24.25
CA HIS A 279 -4.16 -2.16 -23.27
C HIS A 279 -2.80 -2.81 -23.50
N ALA A 280 -2.75 -4.11 -23.84
CA ALA A 280 -1.52 -4.80 -24.16
C ALA A 280 -0.82 -4.17 -25.38
N GLN A 281 -1.57 -3.83 -26.43
CA GLN A 281 -1.05 -3.16 -27.62
C GLN A 281 -0.51 -1.77 -27.29
N ALA A 282 -1.22 -1.00 -26.45
CA ALA A 282 -0.75 0.30 -26.00
C ALA A 282 0.58 0.21 -25.21
N PHE A 283 0.72 -0.81 -24.35
CA PHE A 283 2.00 -1.10 -23.68
C PHE A 283 3.12 -1.43 -24.69
N MET A 284 2.86 -2.35 -25.63
CA MET A 284 3.85 -2.75 -26.64
C MET A 284 4.28 -1.59 -27.54
N ALA A 285 3.35 -0.70 -27.90
CA ALA A 285 3.66 0.50 -28.68
C ALA A 285 4.61 1.45 -27.95
N LEU A 286 4.47 1.58 -26.62
CA LEU A 286 5.41 2.34 -25.79
C LEU A 286 6.77 1.64 -25.74
N GLN A 287 6.80 0.33 -25.49
CA GLN A 287 8.04 -0.46 -25.42
C GLN A 287 8.83 -0.53 -26.74
N ALA A 288 8.17 -0.31 -27.88
CA ALA A 288 8.83 -0.23 -29.18
C ALA A 288 9.70 1.03 -29.33
N MET A 289 9.44 2.08 -28.55
CA MET A 289 10.25 3.30 -28.56
C MET A 289 11.65 3.03 -27.97
N PRO A 290 12.71 3.70 -28.45
CA PRO A 290 14.06 3.58 -27.91
C PRO A 290 14.22 4.45 -26.65
N LEU A 291 13.27 4.35 -25.71
CA LEU A 291 13.19 5.15 -24.50
C LEU A 291 12.76 4.27 -23.32
N GLY A 292 13.29 4.56 -22.13
CA GLY A 292 12.83 3.91 -20.90
C GLY A 292 13.37 2.50 -20.66
N TYR A 293 12.85 1.89 -19.60
CA TYR A 293 13.19 0.53 -19.19
C TYR A 293 12.41 -0.52 -20.00
N ARG A 294 13.10 -1.59 -20.42
CA ARG A 294 12.50 -2.74 -21.10
C ARG A 294 12.35 -3.89 -20.13
N ASP A 295 11.12 -4.35 -19.98
CA ASP A 295 10.77 -5.50 -19.16
C ASP A 295 10.39 -6.68 -20.07
N GLU A 296 11.30 -7.64 -20.23
CA GLU A 296 11.10 -8.80 -21.09
C GLU A 296 9.92 -9.69 -20.64
N GLU A 297 9.64 -9.75 -19.34
CA GLU A 297 8.53 -10.54 -18.82
C GLU A 297 7.20 -9.85 -19.10
N ALA A 298 7.13 -8.53 -18.88
CA ALA A 298 5.95 -7.74 -19.21
C ALA A 298 5.66 -7.75 -20.71
N GLN A 299 6.70 -7.64 -21.55
CA GLN A 299 6.56 -7.75 -23.00
C GLN A 299 6.02 -9.12 -23.40
N ARG A 300 6.59 -10.21 -22.87
CA ARG A 300 6.10 -11.57 -23.14
C ARG A 300 4.64 -11.75 -22.74
N PHE A 301 4.25 -11.23 -21.58
CA PHE A 301 2.87 -11.27 -21.13
C PHE A 301 1.93 -10.50 -22.07
N CYS A 302 2.29 -9.26 -22.44
CA CYS A 302 1.49 -8.48 -23.37
C CYS A 302 1.43 -9.12 -24.77
N ASP A 303 2.52 -9.71 -25.26
CA ASP A 303 2.53 -10.46 -26.52
C ASP A 303 1.56 -11.66 -26.48
N GLN A 304 1.53 -12.42 -25.39
CA GLN A 304 0.58 -13.51 -25.18
C GLN A 304 -0.88 -13.03 -25.19
N CYS A 305 -1.14 -11.81 -24.72
CA CYS A 305 -2.47 -11.19 -24.73
C CYS A 305 -2.91 -10.70 -26.13
N ILE A 306 -1.96 -10.41 -27.03
CA ILE A 306 -2.22 -9.84 -28.36
C ILE A 306 -2.25 -10.91 -29.44
N CYS A 307 -1.31 -11.86 -29.39
CA CYS A 307 -1.02 -12.75 -30.50
C CYS A 307 -1.97 -13.96 -30.56
N GLY A 308 -2.64 -14.09 -31.70
CA GLY A 308 -3.37 -15.30 -32.08
C GLY A 308 -4.86 -15.29 -31.71
N PRO A 309 -5.56 -16.41 -31.96
CA PRO A 309 -6.99 -16.53 -31.69
C PRO A 309 -7.31 -16.36 -30.19
N ASP A 310 -8.53 -15.91 -29.89
CA ASP A 310 -9.03 -15.70 -28.52
C ASP A 310 -8.83 -16.93 -27.62
N ALA A 311 -8.98 -18.13 -28.18
CA ALA A 311 -8.73 -19.39 -27.51
C ALA A 311 -7.30 -19.51 -26.95
N ASN A 312 -6.30 -18.96 -27.65
CA ASN A 312 -4.92 -18.97 -27.17
C ASN A 312 -4.72 -17.95 -26.05
N VAL A 313 -5.31 -16.76 -26.15
CA VAL A 313 -5.26 -15.74 -25.09
C VAL A 313 -5.82 -16.32 -23.79
N LEU A 314 -7.02 -16.91 -23.83
CA LEU A 314 -7.62 -17.53 -22.64
C LEU A 314 -6.79 -18.69 -22.10
N ARG A 315 -6.19 -19.50 -22.99
CA ARG A 315 -5.30 -20.60 -22.58
C ARG A 315 -4.11 -20.06 -21.78
N GLU A 316 -3.41 -19.06 -22.29
CA GLU A 316 -2.23 -18.48 -21.63
C GLU A 316 -2.60 -17.83 -20.29
N LEU A 317 -3.74 -17.13 -20.20
CA LEU A 317 -4.21 -16.55 -18.95
C LEU A 317 -4.50 -17.61 -17.88
N VAL A 318 -5.19 -18.69 -18.25
CA VAL A 318 -5.50 -19.78 -17.30
C VAL A 318 -4.24 -20.54 -16.88
N LEU A 319 -3.27 -20.73 -17.78
CA LEU A 319 -1.96 -21.31 -17.41
C LEU A 319 -1.20 -20.44 -16.42
N ARG A 320 -1.31 -19.11 -16.55
CA ARG A 320 -0.59 -18.15 -15.70
C ARG A 320 -1.25 -18.01 -14.32
N ASP A 321 -2.58 -18.06 -14.24
CA ASP A 321 -3.31 -18.07 -12.97
C ASP A 321 -3.10 -19.38 -12.19
N GLY A 322 -3.47 -20.51 -12.79
CA GLY A 322 -3.26 -21.86 -12.25
C GLY A 322 -3.97 -22.18 -10.94
N LEU A 323 -4.87 -21.32 -10.45
CA LEU A 323 -5.50 -21.45 -9.13
C LEU A 323 -7.03 -21.44 -9.18
N GLY A 324 -7.63 -20.38 -9.73
CA GLY A 324 -9.08 -20.25 -9.85
C GLY A 324 -9.63 -21.11 -11.00
N LEU A 325 -8.91 -21.11 -12.12
CA LEU A 325 -9.23 -21.88 -13.32
C LEU A 325 -8.10 -22.84 -13.68
N ARG A 326 -8.44 -23.96 -14.32
CA ARG A 326 -7.46 -24.92 -14.84
C ARG A 326 -7.82 -25.42 -16.24
N LEU A 327 -6.79 -25.82 -16.98
CA LEU A 327 -6.94 -26.44 -18.29
C LEU A 327 -6.94 -27.97 -18.20
N GLU A 328 -7.86 -28.59 -18.93
CA GLU A 328 -7.91 -30.04 -19.15
C GLU A 328 -8.14 -30.30 -20.66
N GLY A 329 -7.03 -30.44 -21.38
CA GLY A 329 -7.03 -30.42 -22.85
C GLY A 329 -7.46 -29.05 -23.38
N ASP A 330 -8.46 -29.03 -24.27
CA ASP A 330 -9.06 -27.79 -24.82
C ASP A 330 -10.25 -27.28 -24.01
N ASN A 331 -10.38 -27.69 -22.75
CA ASN A 331 -11.45 -27.25 -21.88
C ASN A 331 -10.90 -26.54 -20.64
N ILE A 332 -11.56 -25.47 -20.25
CA ILE A 332 -11.35 -24.77 -18.99
C ILE A 332 -12.35 -25.30 -17.97
N LYS A 333 -11.88 -25.56 -16.76
CA LYS A 333 -12.67 -26.08 -15.63
C LYS A 333 -12.34 -25.33 -14.33
N PRO A 334 -13.20 -25.40 -13.31
CA PRO A 334 -12.88 -24.94 -11.96
C PRO A 334 -11.57 -25.54 -11.42
N GLY A 335 -10.73 -24.66 -10.87
CA GLY A 335 -9.51 -25.00 -10.13
C GLY A 335 -9.74 -25.13 -8.62
N PRO A 336 -8.67 -25.32 -7.83
CA PRO A 336 -8.76 -25.48 -6.37
C PRO A 336 -9.31 -24.26 -5.62
N LEU A 337 -9.13 -23.05 -6.16
CA LEU A 337 -9.59 -21.79 -5.57
C LEU A 337 -10.71 -21.16 -6.39
N PHE A 338 -11.51 -21.96 -7.07
CA PHE A 338 -12.65 -21.46 -7.85
C PHE A 338 -13.67 -20.77 -6.94
N LEU A 339 -13.99 -19.51 -7.25
CA LEU A 339 -14.92 -18.67 -6.49
C LEU A 339 -16.27 -18.49 -7.22
N GLY A 340 -16.33 -18.76 -8.52
CA GLY A 340 -17.57 -18.68 -9.31
C GLY A 340 -18.11 -17.25 -9.38
N ALA A 341 -19.41 -17.04 -9.20
CA ALA A 341 -19.99 -15.69 -9.22
C ALA A 341 -19.45 -14.78 -8.10
N ALA A 342 -18.87 -15.34 -7.02
CA ALA A 342 -18.19 -14.57 -5.99
C ALA A 342 -16.85 -13.97 -6.48
N ALA A 343 -16.24 -14.51 -7.55
CA ALA A 343 -14.99 -13.98 -8.13
C ALA A 343 -15.14 -12.52 -8.60
N GLY A 344 -16.32 -12.15 -9.09
CA GLY A 344 -16.64 -10.78 -9.50
C GLY A 344 -16.76 -9.81 -8.31
N ASN A 345 -17.04 -10.33 -7.11
CA ASN A 345 -17.12 -9.56 -5.87
C ASN A 345 -15.79 -9.55 -5.12
N THR A 346 -14.90 -10.55 -5.25
CA THR A 346 -13.65 -10.63 -4.49
C THR A 346 -12.54 -9.67 -4.91
N ILE A 347 -12.74 -8.82 -5.93
CA ILE A 347 -11.91 -7.63 -6.10
C ILE A 347 -12.22 -6.60 -5.00
N ALA A 348 -13.36 -6.74 -4.32
CA ALA A 348 -13.69 -6.07 -3.06
C ALA A 348 -13.80 -7.11 -1.93
N ASP A 349 -12.91 -7.01 -0.94
CA ASP A 349 -13.26 -7.33 0.45
C ASP A 349 -13.39 -8.81 0.86
N GLU A 350 -12.36 -9.64 0.59
CA GLU A 350 -11.95 -10.70 1.53
C GLU A 350 -10.68 -10.31 2.33
N ASP A 351 -10.39 -9.02 2.41
CA ASP A 351 -9.79 -8.45 3.60
C ASP A 351 -10.93 -8.12 4.55
N ASP A 352 -10.80 -8.37 5.85
CA ASP A 352 -11.61 -7.68 6.87
C ASP A 352 -11.45 -6.16 6.64
N THR A 353 -12.28 -5.57 5.77
CA THR A 353 -12.34 -4.13 5.45
C THR A 353 -13.08 -3.44 6.58
N ASP A 354 -12.38 -3.40 7.69
CA ASP A 354 -12.73 -2.63 8.87
C ASP A 354 -11.85 -1.37 8.96
N GLY A 355 -11.43 -0.91 7.79
CA GLY A 355 -11.33 0.47 7.42
C GLY A 355 -12.05 0.54 6.09
N ASP A 356 -13.26 1.09 6.10
CA ASP A 356 -13.91 1.63 4.92
C ASP A 356 -12.78 2.25 4.06
N GLU A 357 -12.53 1.70 2.87
CA GLU A 357 -11.96 2.51 1.81
C GLU A 357 -13.01 3.56 1.52
N THR A 358 -13.16 4.52 2.44
CA THR A 358 -14.06 5.64 2.25
C THR A 358 -13.52 6.28 0.99
N LYS A 359 -14.27 6.07 -0.09
CA LYS A 359 -14.10 6.66 -1.41
C LYS A 359 -14.26 8.16 -1.22
N THR A 360 -13.23 8.80 -0.70
CA THR A 360 -13.21 10.24 -0.46
C THR A 360 -11.79 10.73 -0.53
N HIS A 361 -11.21 10.72 -1.73
CA HIS A 361 -10.32 11.80 -2.17
C HIS A 361 -10.53 12.06 -3.67
N ASP A 362 -11.74 12.52 -4.02
CA ASP A 362 -12.04 13.21 -5.29
C ASP A 362 -11.31 14.58 -5.32
N LEU A 363 -9.98 14.57 -5.44
CA LEU A 363 -9.20 15.82 -5.50
C LEU A 363 -8.31 15.92 -6.73
N LEU A 364 -7.97 14.80 -7.39
CA LEU A 364 -7.13 14.80 -8.59
C LEU A 364 -7.57 13.72 -9.59
N LEU A 365 -7.86 14.16 -10.82
CA LEU A 365 -8.00 13.28 -11.98
C LEU A 365 -6.59 12.97 -12.51
N TRP A 366 -6.03 11.88 -11.99
CA TRP A 366 -4.82 11.27 -12.53
C TRP A 366 -5.10 10.69 -13.93
N PRO A 367 -4.08 10.56 -14.80
CA PRO A 367 -4.25 9.90 -16.08
C PRO A 367 -4.69 8.44 -15.86
N GLU A 368 -5.46 7.89 -16.81
CA GLU A 368 -5.94 6.51 -16.72
C GLU A 368 -4.77 5.52 -16.54
N GLY A 369 -4.95 4.55 -15.63
CA GLY A 369 -3.94 3.55 -15.31
C GLY A 369 -2.81 4.05 -14.42
N MET A 370 -2.77 5.34 -14.06
CA MET A 370 -1.78 5.86 -13.13
C MET A 370 -1.87 5.12 -11.79
N THR A 371 -0.71 4.69 -11.27
CA THR A 371 -0.69 3.91 -10.02
C THR A 371 -1.21 4.73 -8.84
N PHE A 372 -1.94 4.08 -7.93
CA PHE A 372 -2.40 4.68 -6.67
C PHE A 372 -1.26 5.28 -5.83
N ARG A 373 -0.01 4.84 -6.05
CA ARG A 373 1.18 5.38 -5.38
C ARG A 373 1.39 6.86 -5.65
N MET A 374 0.96 7.37 -6.81
CA MET A 374 0.99 8.80 -7.13
C MET A 374 0.01 9.57 -6.27
N ASN A 375 -1.22 9.06 -6.13
CA ASN A 375 -2.22 9.63 -5.24
C ASN A 375 -1.73 9.63 -3.78
N ASN A 376 -1.16 8.51 -3.33
CA ASN A 376 -0.61 8.39 -1.98
C ASN A 376 0.54 9.37 -1.72
N LEU A 377 1.40 9.61 -2.71
CA LEU A 377 2.46 10.61 -2.58
C LEU A 377 1.89 12.04 -2.48
N TYR A 378 0.84 12.34 -3.24
CA TYR A 378 0.14 13.62 -3.13
C TYR A 378 -0.52 13.79 -1.75
N LEU A 379 -1.19 12.76 -1.23
CA LEU A 379 -1.79 12.79 0.11
C LEU A 379 -0.71 12.92 1.20
N LEU A 380 0.43 12.23 1.07
CA LEU A 380 1.55 12.39 1.99
C LEU A 380 2.11 13.81 1.95
N ASN A 381 2.18 14.40 0.75
CA ASN A 381 2.58 15.79 0.59
C ASN A 381 1.59 16.74 1.27
N GLN A 382 0.28 16.55 1.08
CA GLN A 382 -0.74 17.32 1.78
C GLN A 382 -0.63 17.16 3.30
N ASP A 383 -0.46 15.94 3.82
CA ASP A 383 -0.31 15.67 5.26
C ASP A 383 0.88 16.41 5.88
N MET A 384 2.00 16.48 5.15
CA MET A 384 3.17 17.26 5.57
C MET A 384 2.95 18.78 5.57
N HIS A 385 1.98 19.28 4.81
CA HIS A 385 1.66 20.71 4.73
C HIS A 385 0.52 21.12 5.67
N ASN A 386 -0.44 20.23 5.92
CA ASN A 386 -1.64 20.47 6.72
C ASN A 386 -1.38 20.33 8.23
N ALA A 387 -0.24 20.82 8.73
CA ALA A 387 0.14 20.79 10.14
C ALA A 387 -0.74 21.65 11.08
N SER A 388 -2.00 21.92 10.71
CA SER A 388 -2.99 22.61 11.51
C SER A 388 -4.31 21.83 11.45
N PRO A 389 -4.81 21.25 12.56
CA PRO A 389 -6.17 20.74 12.61
C PRO A 389 -7.11 21.94 12.74
N ALA A 390 -7.45 22.57 11.61
CA ALA A 390 -8.68 23.34 11.56
C ALA A 390 -9.83 22.34 11.45
N ARG A 391 -10.32 21.87 12.60
CA ARG A 391 -11.70 21.35 12.67
C ARG A 391 -12.61 22.51 12.20
N PRO A 392 -13.44 22.33 11.18
CA PRO A 392 -14.64 23.17 11.09
C PRO A 392 -15.45 22.87 12.35
N SER A 393 -15.76 23.94 13.07
CA SER A 393 -16.66 23.99 14.24
C SER A 393 -18.04 23.45 13.94
#